data_AF-A0A356WQ83-F1
#
_entry.id   AF-A0A356WQ83-F1
#
_cell.length_a   1.000
_cell.length_b   1.000
_cell.length_c   1.000
_cell.angle_alpha   90.00
_cell.angle_beta   90.00
_cell.angle_gamma   90.00
#
_symmetry.space_group_name_H-M   'P 1'
#
loop_
_entity.id
_entity.type
_entity.pdbx_description
1 polymer ?
#
loop_
_entity_poly.entity_id
_entity_poly.type
_entity_poly.pdbx_seq_one_letter_code
_entity_poly.pdbx_strand_id
1 'polypeptide(L)'
;MDRRNFLKRSAVTVTGLSLNPLIGKSYSSVFGQSAPGNKIKIGLIGCRNQGWANLKTFLDYPGTECISLCDVDDQWLYQRAADVEKITGKKPPQLVKDWRRVIDNKDIDMVIIGTPDHWHCLQLVAACETGKDVYVEKPLANTMEECDLMVRATRKYNRIVQVGQWQRSDPHWDEAAAYVQSGKLGRVRTVKVWAYQTSKWTLPVVPDSAPPAGVDYDMWLGPAPKRTYNQNRFHYNFRFFWDYAGGLMADWGVHLLDYAMKGMNVGLPSYVYGAGGKFGYPDDAMETPDTLMATYK
;
A
#
# COMPACT_ATOMS: atom_id res chain seq x y z
N MET A 1 30.23 -6.08 76.38
CA MET A 1 30.20 -6.75 75.05
C MET A 1 28.92 -6.33 74.33
N ASP A 2 28.92 -5.75 73.14
CA ASP A 2 29.86 -4.83 72.53
C ASP A 2 29.08 -3.96 71.53
N ARG A 3 29.17 -2.63 71.67
CA ARG A 3 28.62 -1.62 70.75
C ARG A 3 29.54 -1.45 69.53
N ARG A 4 30.06 -2.55 68.96
CA ARG A 4 31.14 -2.51 67.96
C ARG A 4 31.07 -3.51 66.80
N ASN A 5 29.90 -4.03 66.42
CA ASN A 5 29.79 -4.76 65.14
C ASN A 5 28.69 -4.26 64.20
N PHE A 6 28.11 -3.08 64.50
CA PHE A 6 27.11 -2.43 63.65
C PHE A 6 27.71 -1.60 62.49
N LEU A 7 29.04 -1.51 62.33
CA LEU A 7 29.64 -0.57 61.34
C LEU A 7 30.97 -0.97 60.66
N LYS A 8 31.39 -2.25 60.57
CA LYS A 8 32.68 -2.58 59.90
C LYS A 8 32.73 -3.87 59.08
N ARG A 9 31.92 -3.95 58.01
CA ARG A 9 32.32 -4.68 56.80
C ARG A 9 31.82 -3.95 55.55
N SER A 10 32.50 -2.84 55.24
CA SER A 10 32.57 -2.26 53.90
C SER A 10 34.01 -2.41 53.39
N ALA A 11 34.14 -2.64 52.07
CA ALA A 11 35.34 -2.72 51.22
C ALA A 11 35.92 -4.13 50.98
N VAL A 12 35.65 -4.72 49.80
CA VAL A 12 36.55 -4.81 48.62
C VAL A 12 35.76 -5.37 47.40
N THR A 13 35.25 -4.43 46.59
CA THR A 13 35.35 -4.19 45.13
C THR A 13 35.76 -5.29 44.10
N VAL A 14 34.93 -5.43 43.03
CA VAL A 14 35.16 -5.82 41.60
C VAL A 14 35.37 -7.33 41.27
N THR A 15 34.55 -8.01 40.45
CA THR A 15 34.40 -7.87 38.98
C THR A 15 33.22 -8.73 38.48
N GLY A 16 32.38 -8.25 37.55
CA GLY A 16 31.37 -9.12 36.89
C GLY A 16 30.22 -8.40 36.17
N LEU A 17 30.52 -7.41 35.32
CA LEU A 17 29.61 -6.99 34.25
C LEU A 17 29.45 -8.16 33.28
N SER A 18 28.30 -8.82 33.25
CA SER A 18 27.85 -9.54 32.05
C SER A 18 26.66 -8.79 31.47
N LEU A 19 27.00 -7.81 30.64
CA LEU A 19 26.17 -7.41 29.52
C LEU A 19 25.94 -8.65 28.64
N ASN A 20 24.68 -9.06 28.45
CA ASN A 20 24.21 -9.12 27.07
C ASN A 20 22.68 -8.89 26.99
N PRO A 21 22.22 -7.97 26.11
CA PRO A 21 20.83 -7.63 25.88
C PRO A 21 20.25 -8.46 24.72
N LEU A 22 19.00 -8.13 24.33
CA LEU A 22 18.34 -8.48 23.05
C LEU A 22 17.48 -9.74 23.02
N ILE A 23 16.29 -9.69 23.63
CA ILE A 23 15.06 -10.13 22.94
C ILE A 23 13.97 -9.10 23.26
N GLY A 24 13.87 -8.10 22.39
CA GLY A 24 12.77 -7.15 22.40
C GLY A 24 11.49 -7.82 21.88
N LYS A 25 10.43 -7.73 22.67
CA LYS A 25 9.06 -7.69 22.16
C LYS A 25 8.23 -6.72 23.00
N SER A 26 7.70 -5.76 22.26
CA SER A 26 6.55 -4.92 22.52
C SER A 26 6.71 -3.77 23.51
N TYR A 27 6.73 -2.59 22.91
CA TYR A 27 6.37 -1.31 23.50
C TYR A 27 5.00 -1.40 24.18
N SER A 28 4.96 -1.76 25.45
CA SER A 28 3.92 -1.30 26.35
C SER A 28 4.38 0.04 26.90
N SER A 29 3.98 1.14 26.26
CA SER A 29 4.08 2.45 26.88
C SER A 29 3.34 2.39 28.22
N VAL A 30 3.93 3.04 29.23
CA VAL A 30 3.43 3.13 30.62
C VAL A 30 2.08 3.88 30.71
N PHE A 31 1.55 4.35 29.58
CA PHE A 31 0.20 4.86 29.40
C PHE A 31 -0.53 3.93 28.43
N GLY A 32 -1.59 3.27 28.89
CA GLY A 32 -2.36 2.29 28.09
C GLY A 32 -2.73 2.80 26.69
N GLN A 33 -2.94 1.86 25.77
CA GLN A 33 -3.30 2.08 24.35
C GLN A 33 -4.42 3.14 24.11
N SER A 34 -5.22 3.47 25.13
CA SER A 34 -6.36 4.37 25.05
C SER A 34 -6.12 5.79 25.59
N ALA A 35 -4.89 6.17 25.97
CA ALA A 35 -4.61 7.54 26.37
C ALA A 35 -4.82 8.51 25.18
N PRO A 36 -5.48 9.67 25.36
CA PRO A 36 -5.78 10.62 24.27
C PRO A 36 -4.59 11.13 23.44
N GLY A 37 -3.35 10.91 23.92
CA GLY A 37 -2.11 11.23 23.21
C GLY A 37 -1.48 10.09 22.41
N ASN A 38 -1.99 8.86 22.48
CA ASN A 38 -1.45 7.68 21.78
C ASN A 38 -2.13 7.48 20.42
N LYS A 39 -2.08 8.50 19.55
CA LYS A 39 -2.57 8.36 18.17
C LYS A 39 -1.49 7.78 17.27
N ILE A 40 -1.89 6.90 16.36
CA ILE A 40 -1.06 6.45 15.24
C ILE A 40 -0.94 7.61 14.26
N LYS A 41 0.28 8.11 14.07
CA LYS A 41 0.60 9.21 13.17
C LYS A 41 0.84 8.67 11.76
N ILE A 42 0.04 9.14 10.81
CA ILE A 42 -0.02 8.62 9.44
C ILE A 42 0.59 9.63 8.47
N GLY A 43 1.38 9.13 7.53
CA GLY A 43 1.74 9.83 6.29
C GLY A 43 1.04 9.23 5.08
N LEU A 44 0.43 10.07 4.22
CA LEU A 44 -0.12 9.62 2.93
C LEU A 44 0.83 9.96 1.79
N ILE A 45 1.15 8.97 0.96
CA ILE A 45 1.95 9.11 -0.27
C ILE A 45 1.05 8.77 -1.46
N GLY A 46 0.72 9.77 -2.29
CA GLY A 46 -0.32 9.70 -3.31
C GLY A 46 -1.69 10.08 -2.74
N CYS A 47 -2.10 11.34 -2.93
CA CYS A 47 -3.26 11.95 -2.28
C CYS A 47 -4.56 11.84 -3.10
N ARG A 48 -4.51 11.26 -4.29
CA ARG A 48 -5.69 11.16 -5.18
C ARG A 48 -6.43 9.83 -4.97
N ASN A 49 -7.71 9.80 -5.36
CA ASN A 49 -8.54 8.59 -5.47
C ASN A 49 -8.38 7.61 -4.28
N GLN A 50 -7.72 6.46 -4.50
CA GLN A 50 -7.61 5.41 -3.49
C GLN A 50 -6.76 5.81 -2.29
N GLY A 51 -5.65 6.53 -2.49
CA GLY A 51 -4.86 7.03 -1.36
C GLY A 51 -5.69 7.92 -0.43
N TRP A 52 -6.55 8.77 -1.00
CA TRP A 52 -7.50 9.56 -0.22
C TRP A 52 -8.59 8.72 0.44
N ALA A 53 -9.19 7.78 -0.30
CA ALA A 53 -10.24 6.91 0.24
C ALA A 53 -9.73 6.14 1.47
N ASN A 54 -8.53 5.56 1.36
CA ASN A 54 -7.85 4.89 2.45
C ASN A 54 -7.63 5.82 3.64
N LEU A 55 -6.99 6.97 3.42
CA LEU A 55 -6.73 7.91 4.51
C LEU A 55 -8.03 8.34 5.21
N LYS A 56 -9.08 8.62 4.45
CA LYS A 56 -10.38 9.00 5.01
C LYS A 56 -10.92 7.90 5.93
N THR A 57 -10.86 6.63 5.52
CA THR A 57 -11.25 5.50 6.37
C THR A 57 -10.39 5.39 7.62
N PHE A 58 -9.08 5.64 7.56
CA PHE A 58 -8.23 5.68 8.74
C PHE A 58 -8.65 6.81 9.70
N LEU A 59 -9.04 7.98 9.18
CA LEU A 59 -9.47 9.13 9.98
C LEU A 59 -10.83 8.93 10.67
N ASP A 60 -11.63 7.94 10.25
CA ASP A 60 -12.84 7.54 10.98
C ASP A 60 -12.51 6.90 12.34
N TYR A 61 -11.26 6.45 12.54
CA TYR A 61 -10.80 5.90 13.82
C TYR A 61 -10.17 6.99 14.69
N PRO A 62 -10.67 7.25 15.92
CA PRO A 62 -10.18 8.33 16.77
C PRO A 62 -8.71 8.16 17.22
N GLY A 63 -8.18 6.95 17.12
CA GLY A 63 -6.79 6.60 17.40
C GLY A 63 -5.81 6.94 16.28
N THR A 64 -6.20 7.67 15.24
CA THR A 64 -5.32 8.05 14.13
C THR A 64 -5.20 9.56 13.98
N GLU A 65 -4.08 10.01 13.42
CA GLU A 65 -3.84 11.41 13.05
C GLU A 65 -3.01 11.48 11.76
N CYS A 66 -3.49 12.21 10.76
CA CYS A 66 -2.70 12.49 9.55
C CYS A 66 -1.75 13.65 9.81
N ILE A 67 -0.44 13.40 9.81
CA ILE A 67 0.57 14.44 10.05
C ILE A 67 1.36 14.82 8.78
N SER A 68 1.21 14.06 7.70
CA SER A 68 1.92 14.30 6.45
C SER A 68 1.11 13.91 5.23
N LEU A 69 1.11 14.77 4.22
CA LEU A 69 0.58 14.49 2.88
C LEU A 69 1.68 14.68 1.84
N CYS A 70 1.73 13.75 0.88
CA CYS A 70 2.68 13.77 -0.21
C CYS A 70 1.99 13.53 -1.55
N ASP A 71 2.09 14.48 -2.46
CA ASP A 71 1.66 14.32 -3.85
C ASP A 71 2.54 15.18 -4.77
N VAL A 72 2.82 14.68 -5.96
CA VAL A 72 3.59 15.39 -6.99
C VAL A 72 2.76 16.49 -7.66
N ASP A 73 1.43 16.41 -7.53
CA ASP A 73 0.48 17.37 -8.06
C ASP A 73 -0.04 18.30 -6.94
N ASP A 74 0.36 19.57 -7.02
CA ASP A 74 -0.02 20.62 -6.05
C ASP A 74 -1.53 20.72 -5.86
N GLN A 75 -2.32 20.52 -6.92
CA GLN A 75 -3.78 20.60 -6.84
C GLN A 75 -4.30 19.58 -5.81
N TRP A 76 -3.89 18.32 -5.91
CA TRP A 76 -4.36 17.27 -5.01
C TRP A 76 -3.75 17.39 -3.63
N LEU A 77 -2.48 17.79 -3.53
CA LEU A 77 -1.81 18.01 -2.25
C LEU A 77 -2.55 19.04 -1.38
N TYR A 78 -2.83 20.23 -1.94
CA TYR A 78 -3.49 21.30 -1.18
C TYR A 78 -4.98 21.04 -0.99
N GLN A 79 -5.66 20.43 -1.96
CA GLN A 79 -7.06 20.05 -1.80
C GLN A 79 -7.22 19.04 -0.65
N ARG A 80 -6.37 18.00 -0.56
CA ARG A 80 -6.47 17.02 0.52
C ARG A 80 -6.05 17.58 1.87
N ALA A 81 -5.10 18.51 1.92
CA ALA A 81 -4.78 19.20 3.17
C ALA A 81 -6.01 19.92 3.75
N ALA A 82 -6.78 20.60 2.91
CA ALA A 82 -8.03 21.27 3.30
C ALA A 82 -9.12 20.27 3.70
N ASP A 83 -9.24 19.15 2.99
CA ASP A 83 -10.20 18.09 3.34
C ASP A 83 -9.88 17.47 4.71
N VAL A 84 -8.60 17.21 5.02
CA VAL A 84 -8.19 16.71 6.35
C VAL A 84 -8.51 17.73 7.44
N GLU A 85 -8.22 19.01 7.21
CA GLU A 85 -8.54 20.08 8.15
C GLU A 85 -10.05 20.16 8.42
N LYS A 86 -10.87 20.03 7.38
CA LYS A 86 -12.33 20.00 7.51
C LYS A 86 -12.84 18.81 8.33
N ILE A 87 -12.23 17.64 8.18
CA ILE A 87 -12.65 16.40 8.88
C ILE A 87 -12.18 16.41 10.33
N THR A 88 -10.94 16.86 10.59
CA THR A 88 -10.26 16.65 11.87
C THR A 88 -10.13 17.93 12.70
N GLY A 89 -10.42 19.10 12.12
CA GLY A 89 -10.13 20.41 12.71
C GLY A 89 -8.65 20.78 12.68
N LYS A 90 -7.78 19.98 12.08
CA LYS A 90 -6.33 20.22 12.01
C LYS A 90 -5.78 19.98 10.61
N LYS A 91 -5.06 20.97 10.10
CA LYS A 91 -4.29 20.81 8.86
C LYS A 91 -3.05 19.95 9.11
N PRO A 92 -2.70 18.99 8.23
CA PRO A 92 -1.44 18.27 8.32
C PRO A 92 -0.25 19.25 8.27
N PRO A 93 0.69 19.19 9.23
CA PRO A 93 1.81 20.13 9.30
C PRO A 93 2.85 19.93 8.18
N GLN A 94 2.95 18.72 7.61
CA GLN A 94 3.88 18.42 6.53
C GLN A 94 3.14 18.22 5.21
N LEU A 95 3.38 19.10 4.23
CA LEU A 95 2.93 18.96 2.84
C LEU A 95 4.16 18.96 1.94
N VAL A 96 4.40 17.88 1.21
CA VAL A 96 5.63 17.68 0.42
C VAL A 96 5.36 17.01 -0.91
N LYS A 97 6.26 17.15 -1.88
CA LYS A 97 6.19 16.38 -3.15
C LYS A 97 7.09 15.15 -3.16
N ASP A 98 8.18 15.19 -2.39
CA ASP A 98 9.11 14.08 -2.27
C ASP A 98 8.70 13.17 -1.11
N TRP A 99 8.31 11.94 -1.46
CA TRP A 99 7.88 10.91 -0.52
C TRP A 99 8.97 10.53 0.49
N ARG A 100 10.25 10.75 0.16
CA ARG A 100 11.37 10.52 1.08
C ARG A 100 11.24 11.37 2.33
N ARG A 101 10.74 12.61 2.20
CA ARG A 101 10.49 13.50 3.34
C ARG A 101 9.41 12.98 4.29
N VAL A 102 8.50 12.13 3.80
CA VAL A 102 7.49 11.45 4.62
C VAL A 102 8.16 10.31 5.38
N ILE A 103 8.87 9.41 4.68
CA ILE A 103 9.47 8.26 5.36
C ILE A 103 10.62 8.65 6.30
N ASP A 104 11.30 9.77 6.07
CA ASP A 104 12.34 10.32 6.95
C ASP A 104 11.77 11.04 8.20
N ASN A 105 10.47 11.34 8.21
CA ASN A 105 9.82 11.96 9.35
C ASN A 105 9.68 10.94 10.49
N LYS A 106 10.45 11.14 11.56
CA LYS A 106 10.49 10.23 12.74
C LYS A 106 9.20 10.21 13.55
N ASP A 107 8.33 11.21 13.38
CA ASP A 107 7.02 11.24 14.03
C ASP A 107 6.01 10.33 13.36
N ILE A 108 6.22 9.91 12.10
CA ILE A 108 5.25 9.06 11.40
C ILE A 108 5.43 7.61 11.87
N ASP A 109 4.34 6.96 12.27
CA ASP A 109 4.33 5.56 12.67
C ASP A 109 4.08 4.63 11.46
N MET A 110 3.18 5.05 10.56
CA MET A 110 2.84 4.28 9.36
C MET A 110 2.61 5.17 8.14
N VAL A 111 2.78 4.58 6.96
CA VAL A 111 2.48 5.23 5.69
C VAL A 111 1.38 4.50 4.92
N ILE A 112 0.55 5.28 4.24
CA ILE A 112 -0.37 4.81 3.21
C ILE A 112 0.26 5.12 1.86
N ILE A 113 0.45 4.10 1.03
CA ILE A 113 0.97 4.22 -0.33
C ILE A 113 -0.21 4.03 -1.30
N GLY A 114 -0.65 5.13 -1.89
CA GLY A 114 -1.72 5.20 -2.89
C GLY A 114 -1.23 5.75 -4.24
N THR A 115 0.06 5.57 -4.53
CA THR A 115 0.68 5.98 -5.80
C THR A 115 0.31 5.05 -6.96
N PRO A 116 0.75 5.34 -8.19
CA PRO A 116 0.74 4.34 -9.27
C PRO A 116 1.59 3.10 -8.96
N ASP A 117 1.27 1.99 -9.62
CA ASP A 117 1.81 0.65 -9.36
C ASP A 117 3.35 0.60 -9.44
N HIS A 118 3.95 1.32 -10.40
CA HIS A 118 5.41 1.39 -10.58
C HIS A 118 6.18 2.00 -9.41
N TRP A 119 5.50 2.64 -8.45
CA TRP A 119 6.12 3.20 -7.25
C TRP A 119 6.09 2.30 -6.02
N HIS A 120 5.16 1.34 -5.98
CA HIS A 120 4.81 0.61 -4.75
C HIS A 120 6.01 -0.11 -4.13
N CYS A 121 6.79 -0.85 -4.93
CA CYS A 121 7.92 -1.60 -4.42
C CYS A 121 8.97 -0.71 -3.76
N LEU A 122 9.40 0.34 -4.45
CA LEU A 122 10.44 1.24 -3.95
C LEU A 122 9.99 1.95 -2.66
N GLN A 123 8.77 2.46 -2.64
CA GLN A 123 8.24 3.19 -1.49
C GLN A 123 8.00 2.26 -0.29
N LEU A 124 7.46 1.06 -0.50
CA LEU A 124 7.21 0.11 0.57
C LEU A 124 8.51 -0.38 1.20
N VAL A 125 9.49 -0.78 0.36
CA VAL A 125 10.78 -1.28 0.85
C VAL A 125 11.48 -0.20 1.67
N ALA A 126 11.52 1.04 1.16
CA ALA A 126 12.14 2.16 1.86
C ALA A 126 11.39 2.54 3.15
N ALA A 127 10.06 2.53 3.15
CA ALA A 127 9.26 2.75 4.36
C ALA A 127 9.51 1.67 5.42
N CYS A 128 9.62 0.40 5.00
CA CYS A 128 9.94 -0.67 5.92
C CYS A 128 11.33 -0.49 6.53
N GLU A 129 12.31 -0.09 5.72
CA GLU A 129 13.69 0.16 6.15
C GLU A 129 13.78 1.31 7.17
N THR A 130 12.96 2.35 7.03
CA THR A 130 12.88 3.45 8.02
C THR A 130 11.99 3.14 9.22
N GLY A 131 11.53 1.89 9.37
CA GLY A 131 10.80 1.42 10.53
C GLY A 131 9.30 1.71 10.50
N LYS A 132 8.73 2.10 9.36
CA LYS A 132 7.30 2.41 9.22
C LYS A 132 6.49 1.16 8.93
N ASP A 133 5.30 1.08 9.52
CA ASP A 133 4.27 0.14 9.06
C ASP A 133 3.64 0.68 7.77
N VAL A 134 3.12 -0.20 6.93
CA VAL A 134 2.71 0.16 5.55
C VAL A 134 1.33 -0.37 5.22
N TYR A 135 0.45 0.50 4.76
CA TYR A 135 -0.69 0.12 3.93
C TYR A 135 -0.36 0.47 2.49
N VAL A 136 -0.41 -0.48 1.56
CA VAL A 136 -0.10 -0.26 0.14
C VAL A 136 -1.27 -0.67 -0.74
N GLU A 137 -1.62 0.18 -1.69
CA GLU A 137 -2.68 -0.15 -2.64
C GLU A 137 -2.34 -1.35 -3.53
N LYS A 138 -3.40 -1.96 -4.07
CA LYS A 138 -3.29 -2.91 -5.17
C LYS A 138 -3.37 -2.16 -6.51
N PRO A 139 -2.83 -2.71 -7.60
CA PRO A 139 -1.95 -3.89 -7.71
C PRO A 139 -0.63 -3.70 -6.97
N LEU A 140 -0.07 -4.78 -6.39
CA LEU A 140 1.04 -4.65 -5.46
C LEU A 140 2.34 -4.15 -6.11
N ALA A 141 2.67 -4.65 -7.31
CA ALA A 141 3.89 -4.32 -8.05
C ALA A 141 3.74 -4.71 -9.53
N ASN A 142 4.73 -4.35 -10.36
CA ASN A 142 4.73 -4.66 -11.79
C ASN A 142 5.43 -5.99 -12.12
N THR A 143 6.25 -6.51 -11.21
CA THR A 143 6.98 -7.77 -11.40
C THR A 143 6.88 -8.69 -10.18
N MET A 144 7.18 -9.98 -10.37
CA MET A 144 7.24 -10.95 -9.27
C MET A 144 8.46 -10.68 -8.38
N GLU A 145 9.56 -10.25 -8.98
CA GLU A 145 10.80 -9.90 -8.31
C GLU A 145 10.61 -8.73 -7.34
N GLU A 146 9.83 -7.72 -7.74
CA GLU A 146 9.40 -6.63 -6.86
C GLU A 146 8.55 -7.14 -5.70
N CYS A 147 7.57 -8.03 -5.96
CA CYS A 147 6.78 -8.65 -4.89
C CYS A 147 7.67 -9.38 -3.88
N ASP A 148 8.67 -10.14 -4.35
CA ASP A 148 9.62 -10.86 -3.50
C ASP A 148 10.52 -9.91 -2.69
N LEU A 149 10.93 -8.79 -3.27
CA LEU A 149 11.66 -7.73 -2.57
C LEU A 149 10.82 -7.13 -1.44
N MET A 150 9.54 -6.84 -1.72
CA MET A 150 8.60 -6.30 -0.74
C MET A 150 8.39 -7.26 0.43
N VAL A 151 8.12 -8.55 0.15
CA VAL A 151 7.96 -9.58 1.19
C VAL A 151 9.24 -9.73 2.03
N ARG A 152 10.42 -9.71 1.39
CA ARG A 152 11.70 -9.77 2.10
C ARG A 152 11.91 -8.55 2.99
N ALA A 153 11.60 -7.34 2.52
CA ALA A 153 11.74 -6.12 3.31
C ALA A 153 10.81 -6.14 4.52
N THR A 154 9.53 -6.46 4.34
CA THR A 154 8.55 -6.59 5.43
C THR A 154 9.05 -7.53 6.53
N ARG A 155 9.56 -8.71 6.15
CA ARG A 155 10.09 -9.71 7.09
C ARG A 155 11.39 -9.27 7.75
N LYS A 156 12.34 -8.73 6.96
CA LYS A 156 13.66 -8.30 7.42
C LYS A 156 13.56 -7.19 8.48
N TYR A 157 12.71 -6.20 8.24
CA TYR A 157 12.53 -5.05 9.12
C TYR A 157 11.38 -5.24 10.13
N ASN A 158 10.75 -6.42 10.15
CA ASN A 158 9.68 -6.80 11.08
C ASN A 158 8.58 -5.71 11.17
N ARG A 159 8.00 -5.35 10.03
CA ARG A 159 6.95 -4.33 9.91
C ARG A 159 5.59 -4.96 9.66
N ILE A 160 4.53 -4.27 10.07
CA ILE A 160 3.16 -4.61 9.71
C ILE A 160 2.89 -4.05 8.32
N VAL A 161 2.51 -4.93 7.38
CA VAL A 161 2.16 -4.55 6.02
C VAL A 161 0.80 -5.11 5.65
N GLN A 162 -0.06 -4.25 5.11
CA GLN A 162 -1.35 -4.63 4.55
C GLN A 162 -1.46 -4.16 3.10
N VAL A 163 -1.88 -5.07 2.23
CA VAL A 163 -2.20 -4.77 0.83
C VAL A 163 -3.67 -4.38 0.72
N GLY A 164 -3.99 -3.40 -0.12
CA GLY A 164 -5.33 -2.82 -0.33
C GLY A 164 -6.34 -3.73 -1.03
N GLN A 165 -6.36 -5.02 -0.70
CA GLN A 165 -7.42 -5.97 -1.04
C GLN A 165 -8.59 -5.79 -0.07
N TRP A 166 -9.15 -4.59 -0.01
CA TRP A 166 -10.21 -4.15 0.92
C TRP A 166 -11.39 -5.11 0.97
N GLN A 167 -11.66 -5.69 -0.19
CA GLN A 167 -12.62 -6.73 -0.45
C GLN A 167 -12.50 -7.91 0.58
N ARG A 168 -11.30 -8.31 0.99
CA ARG A 168 -11.14 -9.40 1.98
C ARG A 168 -11.65 -9.06 3.37
N SER A 169 -11.89 -7.79 3.67
CA SER A 169 -12.36 -7.29 4.97
C SER A 169 -13.89 -7.20 5.07
N ASP A 170 -14.62 -7.44 3.97
CA ASP A 170 -16.07 -7.37 3.92
C ASP A 170 -16.70 -8.73 4.35
N PRO A 171 -17.56 -8.78 5.39
CA PRO A 171 -18.04 -10.04 5.98
C PRO A 171 -18.76 -10.99 5.02
N HIS A 172 -19.48 -10.46 4.04
CA HIS A 172 -20.24 -11.27 3.09
C HIS A 172 -19.33 -12.19 2.23
N TRP A 173 -18.06 -11.83 2.05
CA TRP A 173 -17.11 -12.69 1.34
C TRP A 173 -16.62 -13.86 2.19
N ASP A 174 -16.52 -13.68 3.51
CA ASP A 174 -16.25 -14.79 4.43
C ASP A 174 -17.41 -15.78 4.46
N GLU A 175 -18.64 -15.27 4.49
CA GLU A 175 -19.86 -16.09 4.42
C GLU A 175 -19.94 -16.87 3.10
N ALA A 176 -19.68 -16.21 1.97
CA ALA A 176 -19.66 -16.85 0.66
C ALA A 176 -18.57 -17.94 0.58
N ALA A 177 -17.36 -17.65 1.06
CA ALA A 177 -16.27 -18.62 1.10
C ALA A 177 -16.62 -19.83 1.99
N ALA A 178 -17.17 -19.59 3.18
CA ALA A 178 -17.61 -20.65 4.08
C ALA A 178 -18.70 -21.54 3.45
N TYR A 179 -19.64 -20.95 2.70
CA TYR A 179 -20.66 -21.71 1.98
C TYR A 179 -20.06 -22.61 0.89
N VAL A 180 -19.14 -22.09 0.08
CA VAL A 180 -18.43 -22.88 -0.94
C VAL A 180 -17.66 -24.04 -0.30
N GLN A 181 -16.96 -23.76 0.80
CA GLN A 181 -16.14 -24.75 1.52
C GLN A 181 -16.97 -25.77 2.31
N SER A 182 -18.25 -25.48 2.61
CA SER A 182 -19.14 -26.38 3.36
C SER A 182 -19.48 -27.69 2.62
N GLY A 183 -19.18 -27.78 1.32
CA GLY A 183 -19.52 -28.93 0.49
C GLY A 183 -20.97 -28.99 0.01
N LYS A 184 -21.83 -28.03 0.40
CA LYS A 184 -23.24 -27.95 -0.02
C LYS A 184 -23.43 -27.79 -1.53
N LEU A 185 -22.43 -27.25 -2.23
CA LEU A 185 -22.41 -27.13 -3.71
C LEU A 185 -22.00 -28.44 -4.41
N GLY A 186 -21.61 -29.47 -3.66
CA GLY A 186 -20.99 -30.67 -4.22
C GLY A 186 -19.59 -30.40 -4.77
N ARG A 187 -19.15 -31.24 -5.72
CA ARG A 187 -17.81 -31.13 -6.31
C ARG A 187 -17.75 -30.00 -7.34
N VAL A 188 -17.18 -28.87 -6.95
CA VAL A 188 -16.87 -27.77 -7.87
C VAL A 188 -15.75 -28.19 -8.83
N ARG A 189 -16.00 -28.05 -10.14
CA ARG A 189 -15.04 -28.41 -11.21
C ARG A 189 -14.40 -27.20 -11.89
N THR A 190 -15.06 -26.06 -11.83
CA THR A 190 -14.65 -24.84 -12.53
C THR A 190 -15.20 -23.64 -11.79
N VAL A 191 -14.36 -22.64 -11.59
CA VAL A 191 -14.75 -21.31 -11.14
C VAL A 191 -14.47 -20.35 -12.28
N LYS A 192 -15.44 -19.47 -12.55
CA LYS A 192 -15.30 -18.41 -13.56
C LYS A 192 -15.52 -17.08 -12.85
N VAL A 193 -14.62 -16.16 -13.10
CA VAL A 193 -14.75 -14.77 -12.68
C VAL A 193 -14.51 -13.88 -13.89
N TRP A 194 -15.21 -12.76 -13.97
CA TRP A 194 -15.08 -11.82 -15.07
C TRP A 194 -15.39 -10.41 -14.59
N ALA A 195 -14.65 -9.44 -15.13
CA ALA A 195 -14.96 -8.03 -15.01
C ALA A 195 -15.45 -7.55 -16.38
N TYR A 196 -16.65 -6.98 -16.42
CA TYR A 196 -17.15 -6.29 -17.60
C TYR A 196 -17.27 -4.81 -17.27
N GLN A 197 -16.44 -4.00 -17.93
CA GLN A 197 -16.38 -2.56 -17.66
C GLN A 197 -17.14 -1.80 -18.74
N THR A 198 -18.07 -0.93 -18.30
CA THR A 198 -18.93 -0.16 -19.21
C THR A 198 -18.67 1.33 -19.27
N SER A 199 -17.56 1.80 -18.72
CA SER A 199 -17.26 3.22 -18.65
C SER A 199 -15.85 3.49 -19.17
N LYS A 200 -15.73 4.52 -20.03
CA LYS A 200 -14.48 4.93 -20.72
C LYS A 200 -13.76 3.79 -21.45
N TRP A 201 -14.28 3.42 -22.61
CA TRP A 201 -13.76 2.29 -23.36
C TRP A 201 -12.56 2.58 -24.26
N THR A 202 -12.24 3.85 -24.54
CA THR A 202 -11.14 4.17 -25.43
C THR A 202 -10.41 5.43 -25.02
N LEU A 203 -9.11 5.46 -25.29
CA LEU A 203 -8.28 6.66 -25.18
C LEU A 203 -7.87 7.11 -26.59
N PRO A 204 -8.46 8.18 -27.15
CA PRO A 204 -8.03 8.66 -28.47
C PRO A 204 -6.56 9.05 -28.43
N VAL A 205 -5.82 8.81 -29.50
CA VAL A 205 -4.41 9.22 -29.60
C VAL A 205 -4.34 10.75 -29.58
N VAL A 206 -3.53 11.29 -28.67
CA VAL A 206 -3.31 12.73 -28.51
C VAL A 206 -1.82 13.02 -28.52
N PRO A 207 -1.39 14.18 -29.06
CA PRO A 207 0.01 14.57 -29.05
C PRO A 207 0.51 14.77 -27.62
N ASP A 208 1.81 14.62 -27.45
CA ASP A 208 2.49 14.97 -26.22
C ASP A 208 2.34 16.47 -25.92
N SER A 209 2.41 16.82 -24.64
CA SER A 209 2.28 18.20 -24.18
C SER A 209 3.16 18.46 -22.97
N ALA A 210 3.17 19.71 -22.48
CA ALA A 210 3.80 20.01 -21.20
C ALA A 210 2.96 19.46 -20.03
N PRO A 211 3.58 19.00 -18.94
CA PRO A 211 2.86 18.70 -17.71
C PRO A 211 2.04 19.90 -17.22
N PRO A 212 0.90 19.68 -16.55
CA PRO A 212 0.15 20.75 -15.91
C PRO A 212 1.00 21.53 -14.91
N ALA A 213 0.71 22.82 -14.76
CA ALA A 213 1.38 23.65 -13.76
C ALA A 213 1.22 23.05 -12.36
N GLY A 214 2.30 22.99 -11.59
CA GLY A 214 2.30 22.40 -10.24
C GLY A 214 2.49 20.88 -10.21
N VAL A 215 2.63 20.21 -11.35
CA VAL A 215 2.95 18.77 -11.40
C VAL A 215 4.47 18.57 -11.52
N ASP A 216 5.05 17.84 -10.57
CA ASP A 216 6.41 17.30 -10.69
C ASP A 216 6.38 15.99 -11.49
N TYR A 217 6.49 16.09 -12.81
CA TYR A 217 6.36 14.94 -13.70
C TYR A 217 7.57 13.99 -13.66
N ASP A 218 8.77 14.50 -13.40
CA ASP A 218 9.96 13.67 -13.25
C ASP A 218 9.84 12.79 -12.00
N MET A 219 9.34 13.34 -10.89
CA MET A 219 8.99 12.55 -9.70
C MET A 219 7.76 11.68 -9.93
N TRP A 220 6.85 12.00 -10.85
CA TRP A 220 5.76 11.09 -11.19
C TRP A 220 6.25 9.84 -11.95
N LEU A 221 7.13 10.04 -12.93
CA LEU A 221 7.75 8.96 -13.71
C LEU A 221 8.59 8.04 -12.83
N GLY A 222 9.50 8.62 -12.03
CA GLY A 222 10.23 7.85 -11.03
C GLY A 222 11.07 6.72 -11.60
N PRO A 223 10.85 5.46 -11.17
CA PRO A 223 11.58 4.31 -11.69
C PRO A 223 11.14 3.89 -13.10
N ALA A 224 10.03 4.40 -13.62
CA ALA A 224 9.57 4.09 -14.97
C ALA A 224 10.47 4.72 -16.05
N PRO A 225 10.48 4.20 -17.29
CA PRO A 225 11.22 4.80 -18.39
C PRO A 225 10.89 6.28 -18.58
N LYS A 226 11.91 7.10 -18.89
CA LYS A 226 11.70 8.52 -19.19
C LYS A 226 10.83 8.67 -20.44
N ARG A 227 9.81 9.54 -20.35
CA ARG A 227 8.87 9.85 -21.44
C ARG A 227 8.54 11.33 -21.44
N THR A 228 8.18 11.87 -22.60
CA THR A 228 7.50 13.17 -22.67
C THR A 228 6.12 13.03 -22.03
N TYR A 229 5.64 14.09 -21.39
CA TYR A 229 4.31 14.08 -20.80
C TYR A 229 3.22 13.90 -21.87
N ASN A 230 2.28 13.01 -21.57
CA ASN A 230 1.08 12.82 -22.34
C ASN A 230 -0.09 12.66 -21.37
N GLN A 231 -1.16 13.43 -21.55
CA GLN A 231 -2.34 13.39 -20.68
C GLN A 231 -2.98 12.00 -20.62
N ASN A 232 -2.87 11.19 -21.68
CA ASN A 232 -3.40 9.84 -21.69
C ASN A 232 -2.62 8.90 -20.77
N ARG A 233 -1.36 9.19 -20.44
CA ARG A 233 -0.53 8.35 -19.57
C ARG A 233 -0.64 8.73 -18.10
N PHE A 234 -1.24 9.88 -17.79
CA PHE A 234 -1.24 10.47 -16.46
C PHE A 234 -2.49 10.09 -15.65
N HIS A 235 -2.39 10.20 -14.32
CA HIS A 235 -3.49 9.94 -13.39
C HIS A 235 -4.17 8.58 -13.58
N TYR A 236 -5.49 8.48 -13.75
CA TYR A 236 -6.19 7.19 -13.76
C TYR A 236 -5.68 6.27 -14.89
N ASN A 237 -5.34 6.87 -16.02
CA ASN A 237 -5.07 6.15 -17.26
C ASN A 237 -3.68 5.48 -17.29
N PHE A 238 -2.78 5.75 -16.32
CA PHE A 238 -1.48 5.06 -16.24
C PHE A 238 -1.63 3.53 -16.32
N ARG A 239 -2.77 3.01 -15.84
CA ARG A 239 -3.13 1.59 -15.80
C ARG A 239 -2.99 0.88 -17.13
N PHE A 240 -3.15 1.60 -18.24
CA PHE A 240 -3.24 1.04 -19.59
C PHE A 240 -1.93 1.09 -20.37
N PHE A 241 -0.82 1.44 -19.71
CA PHE A 241 0.51 1.58 -20.33
C PHE A 241 1.52 0.71 -19.57
N TRP A 242 2.27 -0.09 -20.32
CA TRP A 242 3.18 -1.11 -19.75
C TRP A 242 4.35 -0.51 -18.97
N ASP A 243 4.68 0.76 -19.23
CA ASP A 243 5.68 1.51 -18.47
C ASP A 243 5.30 1.64 -16.98
N TYR A 244 4.01 1.59 -16.64
CA TYR A 244 3.51 1.90 -15.30
C TYR A 244 2.71 0.77 -14.65
N ALA A 245 1.99 -0.03 -15.42
CA ALA A 245 1.02 -1.00 -14.89
C ALA A 245 0.65 -2.12 -15.89
N GLY A 246 -0.14 -3.10 -15.43
CA GLY A 246 -0.51 -4.30 -16.18
C GLY A 246 -1.93 -4.35 -16.77
N GLY A 247 -2.61 -3.21 -16.92
CA GLY A 247 -3.97 -3.16 -17.48
C GLY A 247 -5.07 -3.66 -16.53
N LEU A 248 -6.25 -3.91 -17.09
CA LEU A 248 -7.43 -4.33 -16.31
C LEU A 248 -7.25 -5.68 -15.61
N MET A 249 -6.44 -6.57 -16.16
CA MET A 249 -6.16 -7.86 -15.50
C MET A 249 -5.38 -7.67 -14.20
N ALA A 250 -4.41 -6.74 -14.17
CA ALA A 250 -3.74 -6.39 -12.93
C ALA A 250 -4.68 -5.63 -11.99
N ASP A 251 -5.40 -4.62 -12.49
CA ASP A 251 -6.21 -3.71 -11.66
C ASP A 251 -7.47 -4.34 -11.07
N TRP A 252 -8.23 -5.08 -11.88
CA TRP A 252 -9.49 -5.74 -11.50
C TRP A 252 -9.37 -7.25 -11.34
N GLY A 253 -8.48 -7.90 -12.10
CA GLY A 253 -8.29 -9.34 -11.99
C GLY A 253 -7.85 -9.76 -10.58
N VAL A 254 -6.98 -8.97 -9.93
CA VAL A 254 -6.52 -9.26 -8.56
C VAL A 254 -7.68 -9.39 -7.56
N HIS A 255 -8.69 -8.53 -7.66
CA HIS A 255 -9.88 -8.55 -6.81
C HIS A 255 -10.69 -9.84 -7.00
N LEU A 256 -10.97 -10.17 -8.26
CA LEU A 256 -11.83 -11.30 -8.60
C LEU A 256 -11.15 -12.66 -8.39
N LEU A 257 -9.87 -12.75 -8.74
CA LEU A 257 -9.08 -13.97 -8.57
C LEU A 257 -8.86 -14.28 -7.09
N ASP A 258 -8.59 -13.27 -6.26
CA ASP A 258 -8.39 -13.45 -4.83
C ASP A 258 -9.57 -14.17 -4.16
N TYR A 259 -10.81 -13.84 -4.52
CA TYR A 259 -11.98 -14.53 -3.97
C TYR A 259 -12.26 -15.89 -4.56
N ALA A 260 -12.01 -16.08 -5.84
CA ALA A 260 -12.07 -17.41 -6.41
C ALA A 260 -11.12 -18.35 -5.64
N MET A 261 -9.90 -17.86 -5.34
CA MET A 261 -8.92 -18.59 -4.56
C MET A 261 -9.32 -18.76 -3.09
N LYS A 262 -9.81 -17.70 -2.43
CA LYS A 262 -10.32 -17.73 -1.05
C LYS A 262 -11.48 -18.71 -0.89
N GLY A 263 -12.48 -18.63 -1.76
CA GLY A 263 -13.66 -19.48 -1.74
C GLY A 263 -13.31 -20.95 -1.98
N MET A 264 -12.41 -21.23 -2.92
CA MET A 264 -11.95 -22.60 -3.19
C MET A 264 -10.92 -23.12 -2.19
N ASN A 265 -10.39 -22.26 -1.31
CA ASN A 265 -9.29 -22.56 -0.39
C ASN A 265 -8.09 -23.22 -1.10
N VAL A 266 -7.65 -22.60 -2.21
CA VAL A 266 -6.54 -23.09 -3.03
C VAL A 266 -5.32 -22.17 -2.93
N GLY A 267 -4.14 -22.76 -3.13
CA GLY A 267 -2.88 -22.03 -3.25
C GLY A 267 -2.67 -21.45 -4.65
N LEU A 268 -1.43 -20.99 -4.90
CA LEU A 268 -1.03 -20.44 -6.20
C LEU A 268 -1.23 -21.48 -7.33
N PRO A 269 -1.61 -21.03 -8.53
CA PRO A 269 -1.70 -21.91 -9.69
C PRO A 269 -0.30 -22.43 -10.08
N SER A 270 -0.26 -23.67 -10.57
CA SER A 270 0.94 -24.27 -11.17
C SER A 270 1.16 -23.79 -12.60
N TYR A 271 0.09 -23.46 -13.33
CA TYR A 271 0.16 -22.98 -14.71
C TYR A 271 -0.89 -21.91 -14.99
N VAL A 272 -0.52 -20.96 -15.84
CA VAL A 272 -1.43 -19.95 -16.39
C VAL A 272 -1.29 -19.93 -17.89
N TYR A 273 -2.42 -19.95 -18.60
CA TYR A 273 -2.45 -19.63 -20.03
C TYR A 273 -3.50 -18.56 -20.27
N GLY A 274 -3.23 -17.65 -21.20
CA GLY A 274 -4.14 -16.58 -21.53
C GLY A 274 -4.11 -16.24 -23.02
N ALA A 275 -5.23 -15.72 -23.49
CA ALA A 275 -5.39 -15.22 -24.85
C ALA A 275 -6.18 -13.92 -24.78
N GLY A 276 -5.68 -12.90 -25.48
CA GLY A 276 -6.24 -11.56 -25.44
C GLY A 276 -5.50 -10.61 -26.36
N GLY A 277 -6.02 -9.39 -26.46
CA GLY A 277 -5.47 -8.35 -27.30
C GLY A 277 -6.33 -7.09 -27.25
N LYS A 278 -6.06 -6.17 -28.17
CA LYS A 278 -6.89 -5.01 -28.44
C LYS A 278 -7.82 -5.34 -29.60
N PHE A 279 -9.07 -5.72 -29.30
CA PHE A 279 -10.06 -6.11 -30.31
C PHE A 279 -11.20 -5.09 -30.43
N GLY A 280 -11.56 -4.43 -29.33
CA GLY A 280 -12.58 -3.38 -29.34
C GLY A 280 -12.05 -2.06 -29.90
N TYR A 281 -10.81 -1.72 -29.56
CA TYR A 281 -10.19 -0.42 -29.90
C TYR A 281 -8.72 -0.60 -30.34
N PRO A 282 -8.46 -1.24 -31.49
CA PRO A 282 -7.10 -1.59 -31.91
C PRO A 282 -6.17 -0.37 -32.00
N ASP A 283 -6.68 0.76 -32.49
CA ASP A 283 -5.88 1.93 -32.86
C ASP A 283 -5.82 3.02 -31.77
N ASP A 284 -6.37 2.75 -30.59
CA ASP A 284 -6.37 3.74 -29.52
C ASP A 284 -5.01 3.81 -28.78
N ALA A 285 -4.88 4.76 -27.86
CA ALA A 285 -3.62 5.00 -27.16
C ALA A 285 -3.26 3.93 -26.12
N MET A 286 -4.19 3.05 -25.72
CA MET A 286 -3.91 2.02 -24.71
C MET A 286 -2.94 0.98 -25.27
N GLU A 287 -2.03 0.49 -24.42
CA GLU A 287 -1.06 -0.55 -24.78
C GLU A 287 -1.45 -1.93 -24.24
N THR A 288 -2.20 -1.96 -23.14
CA THR A 288 -2.67 -3.20 -22.50
C THR A 288 -3.89 -3.77 -23.22
N PRO A 289 -4.18 -5.09 -23.13
CA PRO A 289 -5.34 -5.69 -23.78
C PRO A 289 -6.67 -5.08 -23.30
N ASP A 290 -7.58 -4.82 -24.23
CA ASP A 290 -8.98 -4.47 -23.92
C ASP A 290 -9.84 -5.71 -23.65
N THR A 291 -9.38 -6.86 -24.13
CA THR A 291 -10.02 -8.16 -24.00
C THR A 291 -8.96 -9.18 -23.61
N LEU A 292 -9.12 -9.84 -22.46
CA LEU A 292 -8.22 -10.91 -22.01
C LEU A 292 -8.99 -12.01 -21.29
N MET A 293 -8.73 -13.24 -21.68
CA MET A 293 -9.15 -14.44 -20.95
C MET A 293 -7.91 -15.16 -20.42
N ALA A 294 -7.93 -15.56 -19.15
CA ALA A 294 -6.88 -16.34 -18.53
C ALA A 294 -7.47 -17.55 -17.80
N THR A 295 -6.81 -18.69 -17.90
CA THR A 295 -7.12 -19.91 -17.15
C THR A 295 -5.95 -20.25 -16.24
N TYR A 296 -6.29 -20.56 -14.99
CA TYR A 296 -5.36 -20.86 -13.91
C TYR A 296 -5.57 -22.32 -13.50
N LYS A 297 -4.49 -23.11 -13.45
CA LYS A 297 -4.51 -24.53 -13.07
C LYS A 297 -3.57 -24.78 -11.90
#